data_AF-A0A945VQG6-F1
#
_entry.id   AF-A0A945VQG6-F1
#
_cell.length_a   1.000
_cell.length_b   1.000
_cell.length_c   1.000
_cell.angle_alpha   90.00
_cell.angle_beta   90.00
_cell.angle_gamma   90.00
#
_symmetry.space_group_name_H-M   'P 1'
#
loop_
_entity.id
_entity.type
_entity.pdbx_description
1 polymer ?
#
loop_
_entity_poly.entity_id
_entity_poly.type
_entity_poly.pdbx_seq_one_letter_code
_entity_poly.pdbx_strand_id
1 'polypeptide(L)'
;IFYAINTDGTIKWRVNTGKSVQSSPALGSDGTLYFGSYNKEIYAINSNCTLKWKFKTNGWIESSPAVDAEGTTYIGSTDGILYAIDTNGELKWSYQASGWIESSPLIGPDGTIYFGSNDNHLYAIGN
;
A
#
# COMPACT_ATOMS: atom_id res chain seq x y z
N ILE A 1 -14.72 1.95 -3.00
CA ILE A 1 -15.04 2.64 -1.73
C ILE A 1 -14.43 1.81 -0.61
N PHE A 2 -13.71 2.45 0.32
CA PHE A 2 -13.19 1.82 1.53
C PHE A 2 -14.09 2.18 2.72
N TYR A 3 -14.39 1.23 3.60
CA TYR A 3 -15.29 1.43 4.74
C TYR A 3 -14.59 1.14 6.06
N ALA A 4 -14.90 1.92 7.08
CA ALA A 4 -14.74 1.52 8.47
C ALA A 4 -16.13 1.27 9.07
N ILE A 5 -16.25 0.17 9.79
CA ILE A 5 -17.51 -0.31 10.36
C ILE A 5 -17.31 -0.45 11.87
N ASN A 6 -18.26 0.03 12.65
CA ASN A 6 -18.30 -0.17 14.11
C ASN A 6 -18.60 -1.64 14.42
N THR A 7 -18.31 -2.09 15.64
CA THR A 7 -18.57 -3.49 16.05
C THR A 7 -20.07 -3.85 16.06
N ASP A 8 -20.95 -2.85 16.08
CA ASP A 8 -22.40 -3.01 15.95
C ASP A 8 -22.89 -3.12 14.49
N GLY A 9 -21.98 -3.08 13.51
CA GLY A 9 -22.28 -3.16 12.08
C GLY A 9 -22.63 -1.82 11.42
N THR A 10 -22.69 -0.71 12.16
CA THR A 10 -22.94 0.61 11.58
C THR A 10 -21.70 1.17 10.88
N ILE A 11 -21.91 1.97 9.82
CA ILE A 11 -20.80 2.62 9.10
C ILE A 11 -20.23 3.72 10.01
N LYS A 12 -18.95 3.59 10.37
CA LYS A 12 -18.22 4.64 11.09
C LYS A 12 -17.81 5.76 10.14
N TRP A 13 -17.22 5.40 9.01
CA TRP A 13 -16.85 6.32 7.94
C TRP A 13 -16.54 5.57 6.64
N ARG A 14 -16.42 6.29 5.52
CA ARG A 14 -16.05 5.73 4.22
C ARG A 14 -15.17 6.69 3.42
N VAL A 15 -14.28 6.13 2.62
CA VAL A 15 -13.43 6.87 1.66
C VAL A 15 -13.82 6.46 0.24
N ASN A 16 -14.19 7.45 -0.58
CA ASN A 16 -14.47 7.24 -1.99
C ASN A 16 -13.25 7.60 -2.83
N THR A 17 -12.58 6.59 -3.39
CA THR A 17 -11.43 6.76 -4.29
C THR A 17 -11.85 6.95 -5.75
N GLY A 18 -13.15 6.84 -6.08
CA GLY A 18 -13.68 6.90 -7.44
C GLY A 18 -13.46 5.62 -8.28
N LYS A 19 -12.70 4.64 -7.76
CA LYS A 19 -12.48 3.32 -8.37
C LYS A 19 -12.51 2.21 -7.32
N SER A 20 -12.35 0.97 -7.77
CA SER A 20 -12.29 -0.19 -6.90
C SER A 20 -11.09 -0.12 -5.95
N VAL A 21 -11.32 -0.58 -4.71
CA VAL A 21 -10.28 -0.86 -3.73
C VAL A 21 -10.35 -2.37 -3.53
N GLN A 22 -9.35 -3.09 -4.03
CA GLN A 22 -9.31 -4.56 -3.99
C GLN A 22 -8.26 -5.11 -3.02
N SER A 23 -7.32 -4.26 -2.60
CA SER A 23 -6.34 -4.60 -1.58
C SER A 23 -6.92 -4.59 -0.17
N SER A 24 -6.32 -5.39 0.71
CA SER A 24 -6.50 -5.24 2.15
C SER A 24 -5.74 -4.00 2.63
N PRO A 25 -6.22 -3.28 3.67
CA PRO A 25 -5.45 -2.21 4.28
C PRO A 25 -4.32 -2.74 5.17
N ALA A 26 -3.30 -1.91 5.39
CA ALA A 26 -2.34 -2.08 6.49
C ALA A 26 -2.52 -0.96 7.52
N LEU A 27 -2.23 -1.27 8.79
CA LEU A 27 -2.30 -0.32 9.89
C LEU A 27 -0.88 -0.01 10.36
N GLY A 28 -0.49 1.27 10.33
CA GLY A 28 0.74 1.75 10.95
C GLY A 28 0.65 1.81 12.47
N SER A 29 1.80 1.84 13.13
CA SER A 29 1.90 1.94 14.61
C SER A 29 1.28 3.22 15.18
N ASP A 30 1.17 4.28 14.37
CA ASP A 30 0.52 5.55 14.72
C ASP A 30 -1.01 5.55 14.47
N GLY A 31 -1.57 4.42 14.02
CA GLY A 31 -2.98 4.28 13.69
C GLY A 31 -3.38 4.79 12.30
N THR A 32 -2.41 5.16 11.46
CA THR A 32 -2.65 5.48 10.04
C THR A 32 -3.01 4.21 9.27
N LEU A 33 -4.05 4.27 8.45
CA LEU A 33 -4.47 3.21 7.54
C LEU A 33 -3.92 3.46 6.13
N TYR A 34 -3.29 2.44 5.55
CA TYR A 34 -2.70 2.48 4.22
C TYR A 34 -3.40 1.50 3.29
N PHE A 35 -3.72 1.91 2.06
CA PHE A 35 -4.31 1.01 1.06
C PHE A 35 -4.14 1.54 -0.37
N GLY A 36 -4.28 0.64 -1.33
CA GLY A 36 -4.22 0.93 -2.76
C GLY A 36 -5.60 1.04 -3.42
N SER A 37 -5.66 1.67 -4.59
CA SER A 37 -6.88 1.76 -5.39
C SER A 37 -6.60 1.69 -6.88
N TYR A 38 -7.59 1.23 -7.65
CA TYR A 38 -7.53 1.13 -9.12
C TYR A 38 -7.57 2.51 -9.81
N ASN A 39 -7.71 3.58 -9.04
CA ASN A 39 -7.50 4.94 -9.52
C ASN A 39 -6.02 5.34 -9.59
N LYS A 40 -5.09 4.39 -9.34
CA LYS A 40 -3.63 4.59 -9.39
C LYS A 40 -3.07 5.41 -8.25
N GLU A 41 -3.79 5.49 -7.13
CA GLU A 41 -3.35 6.19 -5.93
C GLU A 41 -3.21 5.23 -4.75
N ILE A 42 -2.15 5.45 -3.97
CA ILE A 42 -1.95 4.88 -2.64
C ILE A 42 -2.43 5.92 -1.64
N TYR A 43 -3.18 5.49 -0.64
CA TYR A 43 -3.81 6.36 0.36
C TYR A 43 -3.23 6.09 1.73
N ALA A 44 -3.01 7.17 2.50
CA ALA A 44 -2.83 7.13 3.94
C ALA A 44 -3.94 7.94 4.60
N ILE A 45 -4.70 7.31 5.47
CA ILE A 45 -5.87 7.88 6.14
C ILE A 45 -5.68 7.82 7.65
N ASN A 46 -5.88 8.93 8.34
CA ASN A 46 -5.85 8.98 9.80
C ASN A 46 -7.05 8.21 10.39
N SER A 47 -6.95 7.77 11.63
CA SER A 47 -8.01 7.02 12.34
C SER A 47 -9.38 7.74 12.41
N ASN A 48 -9.38 9.07 12.26
CA ASN A 48 -10.56 9.94 12.18
C ASN A 48 -11.09 10.18 10.76
N CYS A 49 -10.64 9.39 9.77
CA CYS A 49 -11.01 9.49 8.35
C CYS A 49 -10.51 10.74 7.62
N THR A 50 -9.56 11.50 8.16
CA THR A 50 -8.91 12.58 7.39
C THR A 50 -7.80 12.02 6.52
N LEU A 51 -7.69 12.54 5.29
CA LEU A 51 -6.58 12.22 4.40
C LEU A 51 -5.27 12.73 5.03
N LYS A 52 -4.32 11.82 5.27
CA LYS A 52 -2.96 12.18 5.70
C LYS A 52 -2.13 12.54 4.47
N TRP A 53 -2.09 11.65 3.49
CA TRP A 53 -1.48 11.90 2.18
C TRP A 53 -2.01 10.92 1.14
N LYS A 54 -1.70 11.19 -0.13
CA LYS A 54 -1.87 10.24 -1.23
C LYS A 54 -0.65 10.28 -2.14
N PHE A 55 -0.30 9.14 -2.72
CA PHE A 55 0.81 8.99 -3.65
C PHE A 55 0.31 8.46 -4.98
N LYS A 56 0.65 9.14 -6.09
CA LYS A 56 0.22 8.75 -7.43
C LYS A 56 1.23 7.81 -8.07
N THR A 57 0.74 6.73 -8.65
CA THR A 57 1.49 5.75 -9.45
C THR A 57 1.01 5.78 -10.91
N ASN A 58 1.63 4.97 -11.78
CA ASN A 58 1.24 4.88 -13.19
C ASN A 58 0.35 3.64 -13.47
N GLY A 59 0.37 2.66 -12.57
CA GLY A 59 -0.45 1.44 -12.60
C GLY A 59 -1.60 1.45 -11.60
N TRP A 60 -2.44 0.42 -11.68
CA TRP A 60 -3.42 0.13 -10.64
C TRP A 60 -2.73 -0.46 -9.43
N ILE A 61 -3.30 -0.24 -8.25
CA ILE A 61 -2.79 -0.83 -7.01
C ILE A 61 -3.75 -1.93 -6.55
N GLU A 62 -3.37 -3.16 -6.84
CA GLU A 62 -4.05 -4.39 -6.37
C GLU A 62 -3.34 -5.01 -5.15
N SER A 63 -2.03 -4.81 -5.05
CA SER A 63 -1.21 -5.21 -3.90
C SER A 63 -1.76 -4.64 -2.59
N SER A 64 -1.81 -5.45 -1.54
CA SER A 64 -1.94 -4.95 -0.16
C SER A 64 -0.62 -4.34 0.30
N PRO A 65 -0.61 -3.28 1.13
CA PRO A 65 0.63 -2.71 1.63
C PRO A 65 1.25 -3.55 2.75
N ALA A 66 2.56 -3.45 2.91
CA ALA A 66 3.28 -3.81 4.13
C ALA A 66 3.90 -2.54 4.75
N VAL A 67 3.92 -2.45 6.08
CA VAL A 67 4.43 -1.27 6.80
C VAL A 67 5.50 -1.72 7.80
N ASP A 68 6.69 -1.11 7.75
CA ASP A 68 7.77 -1.39 8.70
C ASP A 68 7.57 -0.67 10.05
N ALA A 69 8.51 -0.88 10.98
CA ALA A 69 8.45 -0.28 12.32
C ALA A 69 8.63 1.25 12.28
N GLU A 70 9.30 1.76 11.26
CA GLU A 70 9.55 3.17 10.98
C GLU A 70 8.37 3.86 10.28
N GLY A 71 7.37 3.10 9.84
CA GLY A 71 6.19 3.59 9.13
C GLY A 71 6.37 3.75 7.61
N THR A 72 7.46 3.21 7.03
CA THR A 72 7.59 3.08 5.58
C THR A 72 6.55 2.11 5.05
N THR A 73 5.79 2.55 4.06
CA THR A 73 4.82 1.71 3.34
C THR A 73 5.46 1.15 2.08
N TYR A 74 5.43 -0.17 1.94
CA TYR A 74 5.84 -0.93 0.76
C TYR A 74 4.62 -1.45 0.03
N ILE A 75 4.50 -1.16 -1.26
CA ILE A 75 3.33 -1.58 -2.04
C ILE A 75 3.65 -1.68 -3.52
N GLY A 76 3.18 -2.76 -4.15
CA GLY A 76 3.33 -3.03 -5.57
C GLY A 76 2.26 -2.37 -6.44
N SER A 77 2.60 -2.09 -7.69
CA SER A 77 1.71 -1.51 -8.69
C SER A 77 1.79 -2.29 -10.01
N THR A 78 0.72 -2.24 -10.81
CA THR A 78 0.72 -2.83 -12.16
C THR A 78 1.54 -2.05 -13.18
N ASP A 79 2.22 -0.96 -12.80
CA ASP A 79 3.32 -0.40 -13.60
C ASP A 79 4.65 -1.16 -13.41
N GLY A 80 4.62 -2.23 -12.60
CA GLY A 80 5.77 -3.07 -12.31
C GLY A 80 6.75 -2.45 -11.32
N ILE A 81 6.32 -1.43 -10.58
CA ILE A 81 7.15 -0.75 -9.58
C ILE A 81 6.71 -1.15 -8.16
N LEU A 82 7.69 -1.56 -7.35
CA LEU A 82 7.55 -1.58 -5.90
C LEU A 82 7.91 -0.19 -5.38
N TYR A 83 7.01 0.42 -4.62
CA TYR A 83 7.22 1.73 -4.01
C TYR A 83 7.50 1.58 -2.52
N ALA A 84 8.49 2.32 -2.01
CA ALA A 84 8.72 2.55 -0.58
C ALA A 84 8.45 4.02 -0.26
N ILE A 85 7.41 4.28 0.51
CA ILE A 85 6.90 5.64 0.80
C ILE A 85 6.99 5.89 2.30
N ASP A 86 7.51 7.04 2.70
CA ASP A 86 7.64 7.39 4.12
C ASP A 86 6.32 7.79 4.78
N THR A 87 6.37 8.14 6.06
CA THR A 87 5.20 8.56 6.84
C THR A 87 4.57 9.87 6.36
N ASN A 88 5.31 10.70 5.63
CA ASN A 88 4.87 11.98 5.07
C ASN A 88 4.28 11.85 3.65
N GLY A 89 4.39 10.67 3.05
CA GLY A 89 3.94 10.42 1.67
C GLY A 89 5.03 10.71 0.64
N GLU A 90 6.28 10.84 1.05
CA GLU A 90 7.43 11.05 0.18
C GLU A 90 8.05 9.71 -0.25
N LEU A 91 8.50 9.64 -1.50
CA LEU A 91 9.15 8.45 -2.03
C LEU A 91 10.54 8.31 -1.40
N LYS A 92 10.78 7.23 -0.65
CA LYS A 92 12.12 6.86 -0.15
C LYS A 92 12.94 6.24 -1.28
N TRP A 93 12.36 5.27 -1.96
CA TRP A 93 12.95 4.60 -3.12
C TRP A 93 11.87 3.82 -3.89
N SER A 94 12.22 3.38 -5.09
CA SER A 94 11.42 2.44 -5.88
C SER A 94 12.28 1.39 -6.57
N TYR A 95 11.68 0.25 -6.92
CA TYR A 95 12.31 -0.80 -7.70
C TYR A 95 11.44 -1.20 -8.90
N GLN A 96 12.03 -1.21 -10.10
CA GLN A 96 11.35 -1.61 -11.34
C GLN A 96 11.58 -3.10 -11.61
N ALA A 97 10.53 -3.91 -11.48
CA ALA A 97 10.48 -5.27 -11.99
C ALA A 97 10.13 -5.27 -13.49
N SER A 98 10.26 -6.43 -14.14
CA SER A 98 9.96 -6.59 -15.58
C SER A 98 8.49 -6.92 -15.86
N GLY A 99 7.69 -7.10 -14.82
CA GLY A 99 6.26 -7.42 -14.89
C GLY A 99 5.47 -6.69 -13.81
N TRP A 100 4.15 -6.82 -13.87
CA TRP A 100 3.25 -6.21 -12.88
C TRP A 100 3.50 -6.78 -11.49
N ILE A 101 3.39 -5.93 -10.47
CA ILE A 101 3.49 -6.34 -9.08
C ILE A 101 2.09 -6.26 -8.47
N GLU A 102 1.35 -7.36 -8.59
CA GLU A 102 0.02 -7.54 -7.99
C GLU A 102 0.10 -8.25 -6.63
N SER A 103 1.23 -8.92 -6.36
CA SER A 103 1.46 -9.59 -5.09
C SER A 103 1.71 -8.59 -3.96
N SER A 104 1.31 -8.96 -2.73
CA SER A 104 1.56 -8.14 -1.54
C SER A 104 2.99 -8.36 -1.05
N PRO A 105 3.80 -7.30 -0.80
CA PRO A 105 5.14 -7.44 -0.27
C PRO A 105 5.11 -8.01 1.16
N LEU A 106 6.20 -8.69 1.53
CA LEU A 106 6.47 -9.19 2.87
C LEU A 106 7.77 -8.56 3.38
N ILE A 107 7.78 -8.15 4.66
CA ILE A 107 8.97 -7.63 5.33
C ILE A 107 9.56 -8.76 6.19
N GLY A 108 10.80 -9.14 5.92
CA GLY A 108 11.56 -10.10 6.71
C GLY A 108 12.02 -9.52 8.06
N PRO A 109 12.38 -10.37 9.05
CA PRO A 109 12.87 -9.90 10.34
C PRO A 109 14.15 -9.05 10.28
N ASP A 110 14.92 -9.19 9.20
CA ASP A 110 16.14 -8.43 8.89
C ASP A 110 15.86 -7.15 8.08
N GLY A 111 14.60 -6.87 7.76
CA GLY A 111 14.18 -5.75 6.92
C GLY A 111 14.17 -6.07 5.42
N THR A 112 14.51 -7.29 4.99
CA THR A 112 14.47 -7.67 3.57
C THR A 112 13.02 -7.65 3.06
N ILE A 113 12.78 -6.98 1.93
CA ILE A 113 11.46 -6.89 1.30
C ILE A 113 11.33 -7.96 0.21
N TYR A 114 10.34 -8.84 0.35
CA TYR A 114 10.05 -9.90 -0.62
C TYR A 114 8.75 -9.63 -1.37
N PHE A 115 8.73 -9.84 -2.69
CA PHE A 115 7.52 -9.69 -3.51
C PHE A 115 7.62 -10.48 -4.80
N GLY A 116 6.49 -10.99 -5.29
CA GLY A 116 6.37 -11.63 -6.60
C GLY A 116 5.98 -10.63 -7.70
N SER A 117 6.42 -10.91 -8.91
CA SER A 117 6.10 -10.15 -10.12
C SER A 117 5.56 -11.09 -11.21
N ASN A 118 4.72 -10.55 -12.10
CA ASN A 118 4.18 -11.27 -13.25
C ASN A 118 5.25 -11.56 -14.34
N ASP A 119 6.51 -11.17 -14.12
CA ASP A 119 7.66 -11.62 -14.92
C ASP A 119 8.17 -13.03 -14.53
N ASN A 120 7.43 -13.74 -13.68
CA ASN A 120 7.75 -15.08 -13.16
C ASN A 120 8.90 -15.12 -12.14
N HIS A 121 9.24 -13.99 -11.51
CA HIS A 121 10.27 -13.95 -10.46
C HIS A 121 9.69 -13.58 -9.08
N LEU A 122 10.34 -14.11 -8.05
CA LEU A 122 10.28 -13.61 -6.68
C LEU A 122 11.52 -12.74 -6.44
N TYR A 123 11.30 -11.53 -5.96
CA TYR A 123 12.35 -10.56 -5.64
C TYR A 123 12.58 -10.52 -4.12
N ALA A 124 13.82 -10.23 -3.74
CA ALA A 124 14.22 -9.94 -2.37
C ALA A 124 15.12 -8.68 -2.40
N ILE A 125 14.73 -7.63 -1.69
CA ILE A 125 15.48 -6.37 -1.59
C ILE A 125 15.91 -6.22 -0.13
N GLY A 126 17.18 -6.51 0.14
CA GLY A 126 17.83 -6.33 1.44
C GLY A 126 19.02 -5.39 1.32
N ASN A 127 19.59 -5.03 2.47
CA ASN A 127 20.86 -4.30 2.55
C ASN A 127 22.07 -5.20 2.26
#